data_AF-A0A1G3MK52-F1
#
_entry.id   AF-A0A1G3MK52-F1
#
_cell.length_a   1.000
_cell.length_b   1.000
_cell.length_c   1.000
_cell.angle_alpha   90.00
_cell.angle_beta   90.00
_cell.angle_gamma   90.00
#
_symmetry.space_group_name_H-M   'P 1'
#
loop_
_entity.id
_entity.type
_entity.pdbx_description
1 polymer ?
#
loop_
_entity_poly.entity_id
_entity_poly.type
_entity_poly.pdbx_seq_one_letter_code
_entity_poly.pdbx_strand_id
1 'polypeptide(L)'
;MLDTTDDPRDVILERVFPNLRYGGDPDIERYFELRGANRTVDALSVYQFRLVPRYPDQAKRIILLRLYRQHSPQFAAYLKGLLYERADELISQLRKNIDALVARIATVNMRDTYAVLKAIENTSRLLPDDQDKARDFAHTYHDYAAILGYRKAEMSRLCYLLDEFYSQTSAAATQSTDFLAMSQATADQARQQEEDQSKKNFFDLSRINFDESDVRRIEIPAHLERNEDIALAYCYKYWLRIGDPAFERIIWLYARKYETRHYDIFRTIKICRLRKYSDDEILTMVTNCVNTEYSYTVQGDIYMQNTWKRLKANLYASLKPAPPAPLADQAPSQPSNGAAPAATPVCGQTAAKLAASQPAPNASAKQANFDPPSSTITVQPSAPAKSGQRARRVASVQPSETPPGRRASLAKTTSQAPAGTVLKPVRQRRGGTVNRLAARKSLVSASLPAPVAGGSISDYVKRLSGRGYDVYRDLFLARLRVVIRDELLKRRTRAGGLFDESINEAENVTYEFMEKNYNNSYMDWTGSPARHKLDEIGYRLENLDRIIEKCYGKINN
;
A
#
# COMPACT_ATOMS: atom_id res chain seq x y z
N MET A 1 -30.06 26.24 -0.87
CA MET A 1 -31.41 25.68 -0.73
C MET A 1 -31.46 24.43 -1.56
N LEU A 2 -31.68 23.27 -0.94
CA LEU A 2 -31.85 21.99 -1.60
C LEU A 2 -33.33 21.63 -1.46
N ASP A 3 -34.16 22.22 -2.32
CA ASP A 3 -35.61 21.98 -2.32
C ASP A 3 -35.96 20.93 -3.37
N THR A 4 -36.08 19.68 -2.93
CA THR A 4 -37.15 18.72 -3.23
C THR A 4 -36.93 17.49 -2.33
N THR A 5 -37.99 16.75 -2.00
CA THR A 5 -37.91 15.53 -1.19
C THR A 5 -37.30 14.36 -1.98
N ASP A 6 -35.99 14.40 -2.20
CA ASP A 6 -35.27 13.28 -2.81
C ASP A 6 -35.29 12.06 -1.87
N ASP A 7 -35.74 10.91 -2.36
CA ASP A 7 -35.61 9.64 -1.65
C ASP A 7 -34.10 9.41 -1.40
N PRO A 8 -33.64 9.06 -0.18
CA PRO A 8 -32.22 8.79 0.08
C PRO A 8 -31.62 7.74 -0.87
N ARG A 9 -32.45 6.87 -1.47
CA ARG A 9 -32.05 5.97 -2.56
C ARG A 9 -31.56 6.72 -3.80
N ASP A 10 -32.29 7.73 -4.27
CA ASP A 10 -31.95 8.52 -5.45
C ASP A 10 -30.61 9.26 -5.22
N VAL A 11 -30.46 9.92 -4.05
CA VAL A 11 -29.21 10.62 -3.67
C VAL A 11 -28.00 9.68 -3.62
N ILE A 12 -28.16 8.48 -3.08
CA ILE A 12 -27.09 7.47 -3.01
C ILE A 12 -26.76 6.91 -4.40
N LEU A 13 -27.77 6.65 -5.23
CA LEU A 13 -27.58 6.21 -6.62
C LEU A 13 -26.83 7.26 -7.43
N GLU A 14 -27.14 8.56 -7.28
CA GLU A 14 -26.40 9.62 -7.95
C GLU A 14 -24.93 9.69 -7.52
N ARG A 15 -24.65 9.51 -6.22
CA ARG A 15 -23.28 9.61 -5.69
C ARG A 15 -22.42 8.38 -6.02
N VAL A 16 -23.02 7.19 -6.11
CA VAL A 16 -22.34 5.95 -6.51
C VAL A 16 -22.26 5.80 -8.04
N PHE A 17 -23.26 6.28 -8.77
CA PHE A 17 -23.38 6.17 -10.23
C PHE A 17 -23.76 7.51 -10.88
N PRO A 18 -22.84 8.50 -10.92
CA PRO A 18 -23.12 9.85 -11.44
C PRO A 18 -23.54 9.87 -12.92
N ASN A 19 -23.29 8.80 -13.67
CA ASN A 19 -23.66 8.66 -15.07
C ASN A 19 -25.17 8.37 -15.30
N LEU A 20 -25.95 8.03 -14.26
CA LEU A 20 -27.37 7.64 -14.39
C LEU A 20 -28.37 8.82 -14.31
N ARG A 21 -27.88 10.06 -14.18
CA ARG A 21 -28.67 11.28 -13.87
C ARG A 21 -29.79 11.66 -14.86
N TYR A 22 -29.87 11.04 -16.04
CA TYR A 22 -30.81 11.42 -17.10
C TYR A 22 -31.96 10.42 -17.32
N GLY A 23 -32.27 9.57 -16.33
CA GLY A 23 -33.39 8.63 -16.39
C GLY A 23 -33.18 7.43 -17.33
N GLY A 24 -31.96 7.28 -17.87
CA GLY A 24 -31.51 6.17 -18.68
C GLY A 24 -30.13 5.69 -18.23
N ASP A 25 -29.68 4.56 -18.78
CA ASP A 25 -28.37 3.98 -18.49
C ASP A 25 -27.47 4.08 -19.73
N PRO A 26 -26.50 5.01 -19.79
CA PRO A 26 -25.64 5.20 -20.96
C PRO A 26 -24.72 4.00 -21.24
N ASP A 27 -24.48 3.11 -20.26
CA ASP A 27 -23.74 1.86 -20.51
C ASP A 27 -24.61 0.84 -21.29
N ILE A 28 -25.95 0.92 -21.18
CA ILE A 28 -26.87 0.11 -22.00
C ILE A 28 -26.91 0.63 -23.43
N GLU A 29 -27.01 1.95 -23.62
CA GLU A 29 -26.99 2.56 -24.96
C GLU A 29 -25.70 2.22 -25.68
N ARG A 30 -24.55 2.48 -25.03
CA ARG A 30 -23.21 2.14 -25.51
C ARG A 30 -23.03 0.65 -25.83
N TYR A 31 -23.62 -0.25 -25.05
CA TYR A 31 -23.61 -1.68 -25.36
C TYR A 31 -24.27 -1.97 -26.71
N PHE A 32 -25.44 -1.39 -26.98
CA PHE A 32 -26.15 -1.59 -28.25
C PHE A 32 -25.47 -0.88 -29.43
N GLU A 33 -24.90 0.31 -29.23
CA GLU A 33 -24.07 1.00 -30.24
C GLU A 33 -22.87 0.16 -30.67
N LEU A 34 -22.10 -0.37 -29.70
CA LEU A 34 -20.93 -1.21 -29.99
C LEU A 34 -21.33 -2.53 -30.69
N ARG A 35 -22.50 -3.09 -30.35
CA ARG A 35 -23.07 -4.24 -31.09
C ARG A 35 -23.46 -3.87 -32.52
N GLY A 36 -24.07 -2.70 -32.75
CA GLY A 36 -24.41 -2.19 -34.08
C GLY A 36 -23.19 -1.89 -34.94
N ALA A 37 -22.11 -1.39 -34.34
CA ALA A 37 -20.82 -1.14 -34.98
C ALA A 37 -19.95 -2.40 -35.18
N ASN A 38 -20.49 -3.61 -34.96
CA ASN A 38 -19.78 -4.90 -35.00
C ASN A 38 -18.56 -5.01 -34.05
N ARG A 39 -18.42 -4.12 -33.07
CA ARG A 39 -17.36 -4.13 -32.04
C ARG A 39 -17.72 -5.07 -30.89
N THR A 40 -17.81 -6.37 -31.20
CA THR A 40 -18.32 -7.41 -30.30
C THR A 40 -17.53 -7.55 -28.99
N VAL A 41 -16.20 -7.47 -29.04
CA VAL A 41 -15.32 -7.56 -27.85
C VAL A 41 -15.56 -6.38 -26.89
N ASP A 42 -15.65 -5.16 -27.43
CA ASP A 42 -15.91 -3.95 -26.63
C ASP A 42 -17.33 -3.94 -26.04
N ALA A 43 -18.32 -4.43 -26.78
CA ALA A 43 -19.66 -4.61 -26.24
C ALA A 43 -19.67 -5.62 -25.07
N LEU A 44 -18.95 -6.74 -25.21
CA LEU A 44 -18.84 -7.72 -24.12
C LEU A 44 -18.11 -7.17 -22.90
N SER A 45 -17.10 -6.31 -23.07
CA SER A 45 -16.41 -5.69 -21.93
C SER A 45 -17.32 -4.70 -21.18
N VAL A 46 -18.11 -3.87 -21.87
CA VAL A 46 -19.13 -3.02 -21.23
C VAL A 46 -20.16 -3.88 -20.48
N TYR A 47 -20.64 -4.97 -21.08
CA TYR A 47 -21.57 -5.89 -20.44
C TYR A 47 -20.98 -6.53 -19.16
N GLN A 48 -19.75 -7.05 -19.23
CA GLN A 48 -19.09 -7.75 -18.12
C GLN A 48 -18.63 -6.82 -16.98
N PHE A 49 -18.10 -5.63 -17.29
CA PHE A 49 -17.50 -4.74 -16.29
C PHE A 49 -18.42 -3.61 -15.80
N ARG A 50 -19.52 -3.29 -16.51
CA ARG A 50 -20.49 -2.27 -16.10
C ARG A 50 -21.87 -2.84 -15.80
N LEU A 51 -22.45 -3.60 -16.73
CA LEU A 51 -23.84 -4.06 -16.60
C LEU A 51 -24.00 -5.26 -15.65
N VAL A 52 -23.03 -6.20 -15.59
CA VAL A 52 -23.05 -7.31 -14.63
C VAL A 52 -22.95 -6.82 -13.16
N PRO A 53 -22.02 -5.93 -12.77
CA PRO A 53 -21.92 -5.47 -11.38
C PRO A 53 -23.05 -4.51 -10.94
N ARG A 54 -23.67 -3.79 -11.89
CA ARG A 54 -24.82 -2.91 -11.62
C ARG A 54 -26.12 -3.71 -11.48
N TYR A 55 -26.33 -4.73 -12.32
CA TYR A 55 -27.53 -5.57 -12.34
C TYR A 55 -27.12 -7.05 -12.19
N PRO A 56 -26.86 -7.57 -10.98
CA PRO A 56 -26.33 -8.93 -10.77
C PRO A 56 -27.28 -10.02 -11.30
N ASP A 57 -28.60 -9.85 -11.14
CA ASP A 57 -29.62 -10.81 -11.58
C ASP A 57 -29.68 -10.95 -13.11
N GLN A 58 -29.21 -12.10 -13.62
CA GLN A 58 -29.21 -12.40 -15.07
C GLN A 58 -30.61 -12.34 -15.69
N ALA A 59 -31.63 -12.88 -15.01
CA ALA A 59 -33.00 -12.89 -15.53
C ALA A 59 -33.55 -11.45 -15.70
N LYS A 60 -33.42 -10.61 -14.66
CA LYS A 60 -33.84 -9.21 -14.68
C LYS A 60 -33.08 -8.40 -15.73
N ARG A 61 -31.77 -8.63 -15.86
CA ARG A 61 -30.91 -7.98 -16.88
C ARG A 61 -31.32 -8.34 -18.32
N ILE A 62 -31.71 -9.59 -18.58
CA ILE A 62 -32.21 -10.00 -19.91
C ILE A 62 -33.53 -9.29 -20.24
N ILE A 63 -34.43 -9.13 -19.26
CA ILE A 63 -35.68 -8.38 -19.42
C ILE A 63 -35.38 -6.90 -19.70
N LEU A 64 -34.47 -6.28 -18.94
CA LEU A 64 -34.05 -4.88 -19.11
C LEU A 64 -33.53 -4.61 -20.53
N LEU A 65 -32.60 -5.45 -21.02
CA LEU A 65 -32.05 -5.32 -22.37
C LEU A 65 -33.08 -5.61 -23.47
N ARG A 66 -34.07 -6.48 -23.21
CA ARG A 66 -35.19 -6.73 -24.13
C ARG A 66 -36.10 -5.51 -24.23
N LEU A 67 -36.48 -4.91 -23.10
CA LEU A 67 -37.34 -3.72 -23.04
C LEU A 67 -36.67 -2.52 -23.73
N TYR A 68 -35.37 -2.32 -23.53
CA TYR A 68 -34.58 -1.30 -24.24
C TYR A 68 -34.60 -1.53 -25.75
N ARG A 69 -34.28 -2.74 -26.21
CA ARG A 69 -34.28 -3.10 -27.64
C ARG A 69 -35.65 -2.94 -28.32
N GLN A 70 -36.74 -3.08 -27.56
CA GLN A 70 -38.11 -2.91 -28.03
C GLN A 70 -38.60 -1.45 -27.95
N HIS A 71 -37.77 -0.52 -27.45
CA HIS A 71 -38.17 0.86 -27.13
C HIS A 71 -39.47 0.95 -26.32
N SER A 72 -39.68 -0.01 -25.40
CA SER A 72 -40.91 -0.10 -24.62
C SER A 72 -41.00 1.07 -23.63
N PRO A 73 -42.15 1.76 -23.49
CA PRO A 73 -42.33 2.81 -22.50
C PRO A 73 -42.19 2.30 -21.06
N GLN A 74 -42.32 0.98 -20.83
CA GLN A 74 -42.10 0.35 -19.53
C GLN A 74 -40.61 0.28 -19.13
N PHE A 75 -39.68 0.52 -20.06
CA PHE A 75 -38.23 0.45 -19.80
C PHE A 75 -37.80 1.35 -18.64
N ALA A 76 -38.21 2.62 -18.64
CA ALA A 76 -37.80 3.59 -17.61
C ALA A 76 -38.31 3.20 -16.21
N ALA A 77 -39.56 2.74 -16.11
CA ALA A 77 -40.14 2.28 -14.85
C ALA A 77 -39.46 0.99 -14.33
N TYR A 78 -39.17 0.04 -15.23
CA TYR A 78 -38.46 -1.19 -14.88
C TYR A 78 -37.00 -0.94 -14.46
N LEU A 79 -36.29 -0.07 -15.20
CA LEU A 79 -34.95 0.39 -14.85
C LEU A 79 -34.93 1.04 -13.46
N LYS A 80 -35.86 1.97 -13.18
CA LYS A 80 -35.99 2.62 -11.87
C LYS A 80 -36.24 1.60 -10.75
N GLY A 81 -37.10 0.60 -10.97
CA GLY A 81 -37.31 -0.49 -10.02
C GLY A 81 -36.04 -1.28 -9.70
N LEU A 82 -35.28 -1.69 -10.72
CA LEU A 82 -34.00 -2.39 -10.51
C LEU A 82 -32.95 -1.54 -9.79
N LEU A 83 -32.90 -0.25 -10.09
CA LEU A 83 -32.00 0.68 -9.39
C LEU A 83 -32.41 0.86 -7.92
N TYR A 84 -33.71 0.83 -7.61
CA TYR A 84 -34.21 0.92 -6.23
C TYR A 84 -33.91 -0.35 -5.41
N GLU A 85 -34.10 -1.54 -5.99
CA GLU A 85 -33.63 -2.80 -5.38
C GLU A 85 -32.13 -2.73 -5.07
N ARG A 86 -31.33 -2.25 -6.03
CA ARG A 86 -29.89 -2.11 -5.87
C ARG A 86 -29.51 -1.04 -4.84
N ALA A 87 -30.27 0.04 -4.73
CA ALA A 87 -30.09 1.06 -3.70
C ALA A 87 -30.34 0.48 -2.30
N ASP A 88 -31.38 -0.33 -2.10
CA ASP A 88 -31.66 -0.97 -0.81
C ASP A 88 -30.55 -1.95 -0.38
N GLU A 89 -29.95 -2.69 -1.32
CA GLU A 89 -28.75 -3.50 -1.07
C GLU A 89 -27.55 -2.64 -0.65
N LEU A 90 -27.29 -1.54 -1.37
CA LEU A 90 -26.20 -0.61 -1.06
C LEU A 90 -26.40 0.07 0.30
N ILE A 91 -27.61 0.53 0.61
CA ILE A 91 -27.98 1.11 1.91
C ILE A 91 -27.76 0.09 3.04
N SER A 92 -28.14 -1.16 2.81
CA SER A 92 -27.93 -2.26 3.78
C SER A 92 -26.44 -2.53 4.02
N GLN A 93 -25.60 -2.45 2.99
CA GLN A 93 -24.14 -2.58 3.14
C GLN A 93 -23.51 -1.35 3.79
N LEU A 94 -23.95 -0.13 3.43
CA LEU A 94 -23.49 1.12 4.04
C LEU A 94 -23.78 1.13 5.55
N ARG A 95 -24.97 0.71 5.98
CA ARG A 95 -25.33 0.58 7.40
C ARG A 95 -24.38 -0.37 8.13
N LYS A 96 -24.13 -1.57 7.60
CA LYS A 96 -23.16 -2.54 8.17
C LYS A 96 -21.75 -1.96 8.28
N ASN A 97 -21.30 -1.21 7.28
CA ASN A 97 -19.98 -0.57 7.29
C ASN A 97 -19.90 0.55 8.35
N ILE A 98 -20.94 1.39 8.46
CA ILE A 98 -21.05 2.43 9.49
C ILE A 98 -21.06 1.78 10.89
N ASP A 99 -21.87 0.72 11.09
CA ASP A 99 -21.89 -0.06 12.33
C ASP A 99 -20.50 -0.57 12.71
N ALA A 100 -19.76 -1.15 11.75
CA ALA A 100 -18.41 -1.66 11.99
C ALA A 100 -17.39 -0.57 12.38
N LEU A 101 -17.42 0.59 11.71
CA LEU A 101 -16.54 1.73 12.01
C LEU A 101 -16.85 2.35 13.38
N VAL A 102 -18.13 2.45 13.73
CA VAL A 102 -18.62 3.15 14.91
C VAL A 102 -18.68 2.28 16.17
N ALA A 103 -18.79 0.94 16.02
CA ALA A 103 -18.99 0.00 17.12
C ALA A 103 -18.02 0.16 18.30
N ARG A 104 -16.75 0.55 18.04
CA ARG A 104 -15.73 0.74 19.08
C ARG A 104 -15.81 2.10 19.77
N ILE A 105 -16.31 3.13 19.10
CA ILE A 105 -16.41 4.49 19.66
C ILE A 105 -17.73 4.68 20.41
N ALA A 106 -18.82 4.05 19.96
CA ALA A 106 -20.12 4.10 20.64
C ALA A 106 -20.07 3.56 22.08
N THR A 107 -19.19 2.60 22.36
CA THR A 107 -19.06 1.96 23.69
C THR A 107 -18.09 2.67 24.65
N VAL A 108 -17.34 3.68 24.20
CA VAL A 108 -16.24 4.26 24.98
C VAL A 108 -16.65 5.55 25.67
N ASN A 109 -16.26 5.70 26.94
CA ASN A 109 -16.47 6.90 27.71
C ASN A 109 -15.48 7.99 27.27
N MET A 110 -16.00 9.11 26.76
CA MET A 110 -15.20 10.25 26.28
C MET A 110 -14.34 10.93 27.36
N ARG A 111 -14.58 10.63 28.65
CA ARG A 111 -13.71 11.08 29.76
C ARG A 111 -12.38 10.31 29.83
N ASP A 112 -12.33 9.10 29.30
CA ASP A 112 -11.11 8.30 29.23
C ASP A 112 -10.43 8.52 27.88
N THR A 113 -9.56 9.52 27.85
CA THR A 113 -8.77 9.91 26.67
C THR A 113 -7.94 8.74 26.10
N TYR A 114 -7.51 7.81 26.96
CA TYR A 114 -6.69 6.66 26.55
C TYR A 114 -7.54 5.55 25.91
N ALA A 115 -8.70 5.24 26.48
CA ALA A 115 -9.66 4.32 25.86
C ALA A 115 -10.17 4.85 24.50
N VAL A 116 -10.38 6.16 24.37
CA VAL A 116 -10.76 6.79 23.09
C VAL A 116 -9.64 6.63 22.06
N LEU A 117 -8.38 6.93 22.41
CA LEU A 117 -7.24 6.72 21.52
C LEU A 117 -7.14 5.27 21.03
N LYS A 118 -7.22 4.30 21.96
CA LYS A 118 -7.14 2.86 21.67
C LYS A 118 -8.32 2.38 20.82
N ALA A 119 -9.50 3.00 20.93
CA ALA A 119 -10.62 2.73 20.03
C ALA A 119 -10.34 3.24 18.61
N ILE A 120 -9.81 4.46 18.47
CA ILE A 120 -9.47 5.06 17.17
C ILE A 120 -8.36 4.29 16.46
N GLU A 121 -7.32 3.85 17.17
CA GLU A 121 -6.24 3.02 16.59
C GLU A 121 -6.75 1.66 16.09
N ASN A 122 -7.73 1.07 16.79
CA ASN A 122 -8.38 -0.15 16.31
C ASN A 122 -9.34 0.11 15.15
N THR A 123 -10.01 1.26 15.10
CA THR A 123 -10.78 1.67 13.93
C THR A 123 -9.86 1.97 12.74
N SER A 124 -8.74 2.67 12.91
CA SER A 124 -7.82 3.03 11.81
C SER A 124 -7.19 1.81 11.13
N ARG A 125 -7.09 0.67 11.82
CA ARG A 125 -6.71 -0.64 11.22
C ARG A 125 -7.75 -1.21 10.24
N LEU A 126 -8.97 -0.64 10.19
CA LEU A 126 -10.00 -0.94 9.20
C LEU A 126 -10.00 0.04 8.01
N LEU A 127 -9.25 1.12 8.10
CA LEU A 127 -9.08 2.12 7.04
C LEU A 127 -7.81 1.85 6.20
N PRO A 128 -7.66 2.49 5.03
CA PRO A 128 -6.42 2.43 4.25
C PRO A 128 -5.19 2.92 5.04
N ASP A 129 -4.01 2.38 4.73
CA ASP A 129 -2.74 2.77 5.38
C ASP A 129 -2.34 4.24 5.13
N ASP A 130 -2.87 4.85 4.08
CA ASP A 130 -2.63 6.24 3.68
C ASP A 130 -3.58 7.19 4.44
N GLN A 131 -3.00 8.14 5.18
CA GLN A 131 -3.69 9.02 6.12
C GLN A 131 -4.79 9.85 5.45
N ASP A 132 -4.50 10.42 4.28
CA ASP A 132 -5.45 11.30 3.60
C ASP A 132 -6.57 10.49 2.95
N LYS A 133 -6.25 9.32 2.38
CA LYS A 133 -7.27 8.38 1.89
C LYS A 133 -8.16 7.84 3.03
N ALA A 134 -7.61 7.67 4.23
CA ALA A 134 -8.36 7.26 5.41
C ALA A 134 -9.33 8.37 5.87
N ARG A 135 -8.88 9.63 5.90
CA ARG A 135 -9.75 10.79 6.14
C ARG A 135 -10.89 10.88 5.12
N ASP A 136 -10.56 10.89 3.83
CA ASP A 136 -11.54 10.98 2.73
C ASP A 136 -12.58 9.85 2.80
N PHE A 137 -12.14 8.63 3.15
CA PHE A 137 -13.01 7.50 3.37
C PHE A 137 -13.95 7.74 4.56
N ALA A 138 -13.44 8.14 5.72
CA ALA A 138 -14.26 8.43 6.90
C ALA A 138 -15.30 9.54 6.61
N HIS A 139 -14.88 10.65 6.00
CA HIS A 139 -15.78 11.75 5.60
C HIS A 139 -16.83 11.32 4.58
N THR A 140 -16.47 10.46 3.62
CA THR A 140 -17.44 9.88 2.67
C THR A 140 -18.52 9.04 3.38
N TYR A 141 -18.17 8.26 4.41
CA TYR A 141 -19.15 7.54 5.22
C TYR A 141 -19.94 8.44 6.18
N HIS A 142 -19.38 9.57 6.63
CA HIS A 142 -20.13 10.61 7.33
C HIS A 142 -21.22 11.22 6.45
N ASP A 143 -20.91 11.54 5.19
CA ASP A 143 -21.90 12.04 4.23
C ASP A 143 -23.04 11.03 4.01
N TYR A 144 -22.71 9.75 3.81
CA TYR A 144 -23.75 8.71 3.70
C TYR A 144 -24.57 8.54 4.98
N ALA A 145 -23.94 8.63 6.16
CA ALA A 145 -24.64 8.62 7.45
C ALA A 145 -25.57 9.85 7.62
N ALA A 146 -25.20 11.00 7.06
CA ALA A 146 -26.01 12.22 7.06
C ALA A 146 -27.21 12.12 6.10
N ILE A 147 -27.01 11.59 4.88
CA ILE A 147 -28.08 11.35 3.89
C ILE A 147 -29.10 10.33 4.43
N LEU A 148 -28.62 9.26 5.09
CA LEU A 148 -29.47 8.20 5.65
C LEU A 148 -30.11 8.53 7.00
N GLY A 149 -29.71 9.64 7.65
CA GLY A 149 -30.07 9.93 9.04
C GLY A 149 -29.57 8.87 10.06
N TYR A 150 -28.66 7.98 9.68
CA TYR A 150 -28.27 6.80 10.45
C TYR A 150 -26.95 7.02 11.19
N ARG A 151 -26.96 6.93 12.53
CA ARG A 151 -25.78 7.12 13.40
C ARG A 151 -24.95 8.39 13.15
N LYS A 152 -25.52 9.42 12.50
CA LYS A 152 -24.83 10.67 12.11
C LYS A 152 -23.98 11.28 13.25
N ALA A 153 -24.53 11.34 14.47
CA ALA A 153 -23.84 11.92 15.62
C ALA A 153 -22.63 11.10 16.09
N GLU A 154 -22.62 9.78 15.89
CA GLU A 154 -21.50 8.90 16.23
C GLU A 154 -20.42 8.95 15.14
N MET A 155 -20.84 8.93 13.86
CA MET A 155 -19.93 9.07 12.72
C MET A 155 -19.26 10.45 12.68
N SER A 156 -19.98 11.52 13.04
CA SER A 156 -19.42 12.88 13.22
C SER A 156 -18.30 12.90 14.27
N ARG A 157 -18.53 12.24 15.41
CA ARG A 157 -17.53 12.08 16.48
C ARG A 157 -16.32 11.29 15.99
N LEU A 158 -16.51 10.21 15.24
CA LEU A 158 -15.42 9.43 14.64
C LEU A 158 -14.57 10.28 13.68
N CYS A 159 -15.19 11.06 12.78
CA CYS A 159 -14.45 11.93 11.86
C CYS A 159 -13.62 12.98 12.60
N TYR A 160 -14.22 13.73 13.53
CA TYR A 160 -13.50 14.71 14.36
C TYR A 160 -12.30 14.09 15.09
N LEU A 161 -12.52 12.90 15.70
CA LEU A 161 -11.48 12.18 16.42
C LEU A 161 -10.38 11.60 15.51
N LEU A 162 -10.71 11.20 14.27
CA LEU A 162 -9.73 10.76 13.27
C LEU A 162 -8.92 11.93 12.71
N ASP A 163 -9.55 13.07 12.41
CA ASP A 163 -8.86 14.25 11.89
C ASP A 163 -7.81 14.76 12.90
N GLU A 164 -8.21 14.84 14.17
CA GLU A 164 -7.37 15.18 15.34
C GLU A 164 -6.29 14.13 15.64
N PHE A 165 -6.60 12.85 15.49
CA PHE A 165 -5.60 11.78 15.59
C PHE A 165 -4.55 11.93 14.49
N TYR A 166 -4.97 12.05 13.23
CA TYR A 166 -4.07 12.15 12.08
C TYR A 166 -3.25 13.44 12.09
N SER A 167 -3.79 14.61 12.50
CA SER A 167 -3.02 15.86 12.58
C SER A 167 -1.81 15.72 13.50
N GLN A 168 -2.00 15.13 14.67
CA GLN A 168 -0.92 14.83 15.62
C GLN A 168 0.07 13.80 15.07
N THR A 169 -0.37 12.85 14.23
CA THR A 169 0.54 11.91 13.56
C THR A 169 1.41 12.58 12.49
N SER A 170 0.85 13.49 11.69
CA SER A 170 1.57 14.14 10.60
C SER A 170 2.63 15.10 11.16
N ALA A 171 2.31 15.84 12.23
CA ALA A 171 3.25 16.73 12.91
C ALA A 171 4.53 16.01 13.42
N ALA A 172 4.44 14.73 13.79
CA ALA A 172 5.60 13.93 14.20
C ALA A 172 6.42 13.37 13.03
N ALA A 173 5.83 13.29 11.82
CA ALA A 173 6.46 12.72 10.63
C ALA A 173 7.19 13.76 9.76
N THR A 174 6.77 15.04 9.78
CA THR A 174 7.30 16.11 8.93
C THR A 174 8.66 16.68 9.42
N GLN A 175 9.59 15.80 9.80
CA GLN A 175 11.02 16.12 9.87
C GLN A 175 11.61 15.88 8.47
N SER A 176 11.29 16.79 7.52
CA SER A 176 11.71 16.71 6.13
C SER A 176 13.24 16.85 5.97
N THR A 177 13.83 16.01 5.12
CA THR A 177 15.29 15.94 4.89
C THR A 177 15.81 16.96 3.87
N ASP A 178 15.14 18.10 3.73
CA ASP A 178 15.47 19.14 2.73
C ASP A 178 15.75 20.48 3.43
N PHE A 179 17.00 20.92 3.30
CA PHE A 179 17.56 22.04 4.07
C PHE A 179 17.03 23.41 3.63
N LEU A 180 16.59 23.56 2.37
CA LEU A 180 15.90 24.79 1.93
C LEU A 180 14.45 24.81 2.41
N ALA A 181 13.77 23.65 2.37
CA ALA A 181 12.42 23.52 2.90
C ALA A 181 12.39 23.79 4.41
N MET A 182 13.43 23.39 5.17
CA MET A 182 13.51 23.67 6.62
C MET A 182 13.35 25.16 6.95
N SER A 183 13.93 26.10 6.21
CA SER A 183 13.86 27.53 6.56
C SER A 183 12.43 28.09 6.50
N GLN A 184 11.68 27.74 5.45
CA GLN A 184 10.28 28.14 5.30
C GLN A 184 9.37 27.31 6.22
N ALA A 185 9.59 25.99 6.26
CA ALA A 185 8.85 25.09 7.12
C ALA A 185 9.02 25.40 8.61
N THR A 186 10.16 25.90 9.10
CA THR A 186 10.29 26.30 10.52
C THR A 186 9.43 27.52 10.84
N ALA A 187 9.31 28.50 9.93
CA ALA A 187 8.45 29.66 10.13
C ALA A 187 6.95 29.30 10.04
N ASP A 188 6.57 28.46 9.08
CA ASP A 188 5.19 28.00 8.92
C ASP A 188 4.81 26.98 10.02
N GLN A 189 5.73 26.12 10.46
CA GLN A 189 5.56 25.25 11.63
C GLN A 189 5.44 26.07 12.91
N ALA A 190 6.19 27.15 13.10
CA ALA A 190 6.03 28.00 14.29
C ALA A 190 4.62 28.59 14.35
N ARG A 191 4.12 29.14 13.23
CA ARG A 191 2.74 29.65 13.12
C ARG A 191 1.69 28.56 13.34
N GLN A 192 1.84 27.41 12.70
CA GLN A 192 0.93 26.28 12.88
C GLN A 192 0.98 25.73 14.30
N GLN A 193 2.15 25.70 14.95
CA GLN A 193 2.29 25.30 16.35
C GLN A 193 1.66 26.31 17.31
N GLU A 194 1.75 27.62 17.04
CA GLU A 194 1.02 28.64 17.81
C GLU A 194 -0.50 28.48 17.65
N GLU A 195 -0.98 28.26 16.42
CA GLU A 195 -2.40 27.99 16.15
C GLU A 195 -2.88 26.69 16.81
N ASP A 196 -2.09 25.62 16.76
CA ASP A 196 -2.43 24.29 17.32
C ASP A 196 -2.19 24.18 18.83
N GLN A 197 -1.38 25.07 19.43
CA GLN A 197 -1.34 25.29 20.88
C GLN A 197 -2.53 26.14 21.36
N SER A 198 -3.06 27.03 20.51
CA SER A 198 -4.27 27.82 20.84
C SER A 198 -5.54 26.97 20.80
N LYS A 199 -5.56 25.92 19.95
CA LYS A 199 -6.63 24.92 19.89
C LYS A 199 -6.51 23.97 21.09
N LYS A 200 -7.64 23.73 21.76
CA LYS A 200 -7.73 22.72 22.83
C LYS A 200 -7.82 21.33 22.21
N ASN A 201 -6.67 20.71 22.00
CA ASN A 201 -6.55 19.37 21.44
C ASN A 201 -7.30 18.35 22.32
N PHE A 202 -7.93 17.36 21.70
CA PHE A 202 -8.71 16.36 22.46
C PHE A 202 -7.80 15.43 23.25
N PHE A 203 -6.64 15.08 22.67
CA PHE A 203 -5.61 14.22 23.27
C PHE A 203 -4.55 15.02 24.05
N ASP A 204 -5.00 15.82 25.03
CA ASP A 204 -4.09 16.45 26.00
C ASP A 204 -3.34 15.37 26.82
N LEU A 205 -2.01 15.36 26.74
CA LEU A 205 -1.11 14.42 27.45
C LEU A 205 -1.36 14.36 28.97
N SER A 206 -1.77 15.47 29.57
CA SER A 206 -2.10 15.59 31.00
C SER A 206 -3.36 14.82 31.40
N ARG A 207 -4.27 14.53 30.46
CA ARG A 207 -5.51 13.78 30.68
C ARG A 207 -5.40 12.28 30.40
N ILE A 208 -4.29 11.84 29.79
CA ILE A 208 -4.09 10.44 29.42
C ILE A 208 -3.62 9.64 30.63
N ASN A 209 -4.46 8.73 31.13
CA ASN A 209 -4.07 7.71 32.10
C ASN A 209 -3.81 6.40 31.35
N PHE A 210 -2.57 5.91 31.41
CA PHE A 210 -2.19 4.66 30.75
C PHE A 210 -2.73 3.45 31.52
N ASP A 211 -3.21 2.45 30.78
CA ASP A 211 -3.59 1.15 31.34
C ASP A 211 -2.33 0.41 31.86
N GLU A 212 -2.43 -0.25 33.01
CA GLU A 212 -1.33 -1.03 33.59
C GLU A 212 -0.79 -2.07 32.61
N SER A 213 -1.64 -2.64 31.76
CA SER A 213 -1.22 -3.63 30.77
C SER A 213 -0.24 -3.03 29.74
N ASP A 214 -0.41 -1.75 29.40
CA ASP A 214 0.44 -1.03 28.45
C ASP A 214 1.67 -0.40 29.11
N VAL A 215 1.57 0.04 30.37
CA VAL A 215 2.74 0.42 31.20
C VAL A 215 3.68 -0.78 31.36
N ARG A 216 3.17 -1.95 31.76
CA ARG A 216 3.94 -3.22 31.82
C ARG A 216 4.51 -3.65 30.47
N ARG A 217 3.94 -3.20 29.34
CA ARG A 217 4.49 -3.41 28.00
C ARG A 217 5.64 -2.47 27.65
N ILE A 218 5.81 -1.34 28.35
CA ILE A 218 6.85 -0.33 28.12
C ILE A 218 7.99 -0.46 29.15
N GLU A 219 7.68 -0.42 30.46
CA GLU A 219 8.67 -0.33 31.56
C GLU A 219 9.58 -1.57 31.74
N ILE A 220 10.89 -1.35 31.89
CA ILE A 220 11.84 -2.44 32.20
C ILE A 220 11.90 -2.66 33.72
N PRO A 221 12.10 -3.90 34.22
CA PRO A 221 12.26 -4.15 35.64
C PRO A 221 13.44 -3.35 36.23
N ALA A 222 13.16 -2.53 37.25
CA ALA A 222 14.13 -1.60 37.85
C ALA A 222 15.28 -2.27 38.64
N HIS A 223 15.33 -3.60 38.73
CA HIS A 223 16.43 -4.34 39.37
C HIS A 223 17.62 -4.62 38.44
N LEU A 224 17.53 -4.21 37.17
CA LEU A 224 18.64 -4.30 36.23
C LEU A 224 19.53 -3.06 36.40
N GLU A 225 20.59 -3.19 37.18
CA GLU A 225 21.57 -2.11 37.44
C GLU A 225 22.59 -1.97 36.29
N ARG A 226 22.82 -3.03 35.53
CA ARG A 226 23.85 -3.08 34.49
C ARG A 226 23.33 -2.50 33.16
N ASN A 227 24.04 -1.50 32.64
CA ASN A 227 23.72 -0.82 31.38
C ASN A 227 23.53 -1.78 30.19
N GLU A 228 24.38 -2.79 30.07
CA GLU A 228 24.26 -3.84 29.04
C GLU A 228 22.95 -4.63 29.16
N ASP A 229 22.52 -4.96 30.38
CA ASP A 229 21.30 -5.72 30.64
C ASP A 229 20.04 -4.88 30.39
N ILE A 230 20.10 -3.58 30.70
CA ILE A 230 19.05 -2.60 30.37
C ILE A 230 18.89 -2.49 28.85
N ALA A 231 19.99 -2.35 28.10
CA ALA A 231 19.98 -2.29 26.65
C ALA A 231 19.46 -3.59 26.01
N LEU A 232 19.87 -4.76 26.50
CA LEU A 232 19.34 -6.06 26.09
C LEU A 232 17.84 -6.20 26.36
N ALA A 233 17.38 -5.74 27.53
CA ALA A 233 15.96 -5.78 27.90
C ALA A 233 15.11 -4.85 27.01
N TYR A 234 15.62 -3.67 26.61
CA TYR A 234 14.95 -2.81 25.61
C TYR A 234 14.85 -3.52 24.25
N CYS A 235 15.96 -4.05 23.75
CA CYS A 235 15.98 -4.82 22.53
C CYS A 235 14.96 -5.96 22.57
N TYR A 236 15.01 -6.82 23.60
CA TYR A 236 14.09 -7.95 23.77
C TYR A 236 12.62 -7.53 23.76
N LYS A 237 12.27 -6.46 24.47
CA LYS A 237 10.89 -6.02 24.66
C LYS A 237 10.28 -5.37 23.42
N TYR A 238 11.08 -4.64 22.65
CA TYR A 238 10.60 -3.87 21.50
C TYR A 238 10.79 -4.62 20.16
N TRP A 239 11.70 -5.60 20.08
CA TRP A 239 12.10 -6.30 18.83
C TRP A 239 10.94 -6.72 17.92
N LEU A 240 9.94 -7.38 18.51
CA LEU A 240 8.78 -7.94 17.78
C LEU A 240 7.69 -6.91 17.49
N ARG A 241 7.71 -5.74 18.14
CA ARG A 241 6.62 -4.74 18.09
C ARG A 241 6.92 -3.55 17.18
N ILE A 242 8.07 -3.54 16.53
CA ILE A 242 8.50 -2.50 15.58
C ILE A 242 7.56 -2.36 14.37
N GLY A 243 6.79 -3.40 14.07
CA GLY A 243 5.75 -3.39 13.04
C GLY A 243 4.34 -3.02 13.53
N ASP A 244 4.13 -2.63 14.80
CA ASP A 244 2.84 -2.19 15.32
C ASP A 244 2.80 -0.67 15.53
N PRO A 245 2.14 0.11 14.66
CA PRO A 245 2.06 1.57 14.77
C PRO A 245 1.34 2.06 16.04
N ALA A 246 0.43 1.24 16.60
CA ALA A 246 -0.26 1.57 17.84
C ALA A 246 0.71 1.54 19.02
N PHE A 247 1.56 0.51 19.11
CA PHE A 247 2.56 0.40 20.17
C PHE A 247 3.60 1.54 20.11
N GLU A 248 4.02 1.93 18.90
CA GLU A 248 4.90 3.09 18.69
C GLU A 248 4.28 4.40 19.22
N ARG A 249 2.98 4.63 18.96
CA ARG A 249 2.26 5.82 19.46
C ARG A 249 2.12 5.80 20.98
N ILE A 250 1.77 4.66 21.57
CA ILE A 250 1.63 4.53 23.04
C ILE A 250 3.00 4.79 23.70
N ILE A 251 4.11 4.26 23.16
CA ILE A 251 5.47 4.60 23.65
C ILE A 251 5.74 6.10 23.50
N TRP A 252 5.42 6.72 22.37
CA TRP A 252 5.67 8.15 22.15
C TRP A 252 4.94 9.03 23.17
N LEU A 253 3.65 8.75 23.40
CA LEU A 253 2.85 9.46 24.41
C LEU A 253 3.39 9.23 25.83
N TYR A 254 3.81 7.99 26.15
CA TYR A 254 4.40 7.65 27.43
C TYR A 254 5.72 8.40 27.66
N ALA A 255 6.63 8.35 26.67
CA ALA A 255 7.91 9.04 26.66
C ALA A 255 7.73 10.55 26.88
N ARG A 256 6.73 11.16 26.24
CA ARG A 256 6.43 12.58 26.36
C ARG A 256 5.71 12.97 27.66
N LYS A 257 4.92 12.07 28.27
CA LYS A 257 4.26 12.33 29.57
C LYS A 257 5.21 12.19 30.76
N TYR A 258 6.12 11.22 30.72
CA TYR A 258 7.05 10.90 31.81
C TYR A 258 8.49 11.36 31.55
N GLU A 259 8.73 12.10 30.46
CA GLU A 259 10.06 12.61 30.05
C GLU A 259 11.14 11.51 29.98
N THR A 260 10.76 10.33 29.46
CA THR A 260 11.61 9.14 29.39
C THR A 260 12.12 8.85 27.97
N ARG A 261 13.34 8.31 27.86
CA ARG A 261 14.01 8.01 26.56
C ARG A 261 13.46 6.76 25.83
N HIS A 262 12.33 6.20 26.27
CA HIS A 262 11.75 4.98 25.70
C HIS A 262 11.47 5.09 24.19
N TYR A 263 10.97 6.24 23.74
CA TYR A 263 10.66 6.46 22.33
C TYR A 263 11.91 6.56 21.47
N ASP A 264 12.96 7.23 21.95
CA ASP A 264 14.23 7.35 21.22
C ASP A 264 14.87 5.97 21.02
N ILE A 265 14.89 5.15 22.08
CA ILE A 265 15.39 3.77 22.03
C ILE A 265 14.56 2.93 21.03
N PHE A 266 13.23 3.01 21.09
CA PHE A 266 12.36 2.32 20.12
C PHE A 266 12.62 2.78 18.68
N ARG A 267 12.73 4.09 18.45
CA ARG A 267 13.00 4.71 17.14
C ARG A 267 14.35 4.25 16.59
N THR A 268 15.39 4.19 17.42
CA THR A 268 16.72 3.65 17.05
C THR A 268 16.61 2.20 16.59
N ILE A 269 16.00 1.31 17.37
CA ILE A 269 15.87 -0.11 16.97
C ILE A 269 15.04 -0.24 15.68
N LYS A 270 13.96 0.54 15.52
CA LYS A 270 13.15 0.59 14.30
C LYS A 270 13.97 1.01 13.08
N ILE A 271 14.71 2.11 13.17
CA ILE A 271 15.56 2.62 12.06
C ILE A 271 16.63 1.60 11.70
N CYS A 272 17.36 1.05 12.67
CA CYS A 272 18.44 0.10 12.41
C CYS A 272 17.92 -1.22 11.81
N ARG A 273 16.73 -1.70 12.22
CA ARG A 273 16.07 -2.86 11.57
C ARG A 273 15.63 -2.57 10.14
N LEU A 274 15.04 -1.39 9.87
CA LEU A 274 14.64 -1.00 8.50
C LEU A 274 15.86 -0.86 7.57
N ARG A 275 16.98 -0.35 8.10
CA ARG A 275 18.27 -0.24 7.39
C ARG A 275 19.08 -1.53 7.34
N LYS A 276 18.60 -2.62 7.95
CA LYS A 276 19.25 -3.94 8.02
C LYS A 276 20.68 -3.91 8.58
N TYR A 277 20.91 -3.09 9.62
CA TYR A 277 22.18 -3.12 10.36
C TYR A 277 22.39 -4.47 11.06
N SER A 278 23.64 -4.79 11.37
CA SER A 278 24.01 -5.98 12.14
C SER A 278 23.43 -5.90 13.56
N ASP A 279 23.23 -7.07 14.19
CA ASP A 279 22.78 -7.12 15.59
C ASP A 279 23.75 -6.36 16.52
N ASP A 280 25.05 -6.40 16.22
CA ASP A 280 26.09 -5.78 17.03
C ASP A 280 26.00 -4.24 16.95
N GLU A 281 25.84 -3.67 15.75
CA GLU A 281 25.59 -2.22 15.56
C GLU A 281 24.29 -1.76 16.22
N ILE A 282 23.22 -2.57 16.16
CA ILE A 282 21.94 -2.26 16.83
C ILE A 282 22.15 -2.16 18.34
N LEU A 283 22.85 -3.13 18.94
CA LEU A 283 23.12 -3.14 20.39
C LEU A 283 23.95 -1.92 20.79
N THR A 284 25.02 -1.60 20.06
CA THR A 284 25.84 -0.40 20.32
C THR A 284 25.01 0.89 20.26
N MET A 285 24.17 1.05 19.24
CA MET A 285 23.32 2.24 19.11
C MET A 285 22.28 2.35 20.23
N VAL A 286 21.71 1.22 20.68
CA VAL A 286 20.79 1.20 21.83
C VAL A 286 21.51 1.54 23.13
N THR A 287 22.70 0.98 23.38
CA THR A 287 23.51 1.31 24.55
C THR A 287 23.83 2.82 24.61
N ASN A 288 24.14 3.44 23.46
CA ASN A 288 24.34 4.89 23.36
C ASN A 288 23.05 5.71 23.60
N CYS A 289 21.86 5.15 23.38
CA CYS A 289 20.59 5.79 23.73
C CYS A 289 20.20 5.59 25.21
N VAL A 290 20.66 4.52 25.86
CA VAL A 290 20.45 4.27 27.30
C VAL A 290 21.42 5.13 28.11
N ASN A 291 22.71 5.05 27.82
CA ASN A 291 23.76 5.69 28.59
C ASN A 291 23.82 7.20 28.30
N THR A 292 23.96 8.01 29.34
CA THR A 292 24.31 9.44 29.24
C THR A 292 25.82 9.66 29.36
N GLU A 293 26.56 8.67 29.85
CA GLU A 293 28.00 8.71 30.08
C GLU A 293 28.73 7.72 29.15
N TYR A 294 29.98 8.03 28.80
CA TYR A 294 30.77 7.23 27.85
C TYR A 294 31.37 6.00 28.54
N SER A 295 30.53 5.00 28.86
CA SER A 295 30.98 3.71 29.39
C SER A 295 31.15 2.68 28.26
N TYR A 296 32.40 2.42 27.85
CA TYR A 296 32.74 1.42 26.83
C TYR A 296 33.53 0.26 27.45
N THR A 297 33.07 -0.99 27.30
CA THR A 297 33.84 -2.18 27.69
C THR A 297 33.71 -3.32 26.67
N VAL A 298 34.86 -3.85 26.22
CA VAL A 298 34.91 -4.98 25.27
C VAL A 298 34.27 -6.25 25.85
N GLN A 299 34.38 -6.45 27.17
CA GLN A 299 33.71 -7.57 27.85
C GLN A 299 32.18 -7.39 27.89
N GLY A 300 31.69 -6.16 27.98
CA GLY A 300 30.27 -5.81 27.83
C GLY A 300 29.74 -6.17 26.45
N ASP A 301 30.44 -5.75 25.38
CA ASP A 301 30.05 -6.06 23.99
C ASP A 301 29.95 -7.58 23.75
N ILE A 302 30.99 -8.35 24.12
CA ILE A 302 31.02 -9.81 23.97
C ILE A 302 29.88 -10.47 24.76
N TYR A 303 29.58 -9.96 25.96
CA TYR A 303 28.46 -10.43 26.77
C TYR A 303 27.11 -10.13 26.09
N MET A 304 26.89 -8.91 25.61
CA MET A 304 25.66 -8.49 24.92
C MET A 304 25.41 -9.30 23.66
N GLN A 305 26.43 -9.52 22.82
CA GLN A 305 26.27 -10.29 21.59
C GLN A 305 25.85 -11.74 21.87
N ASN A 306 26.48 -12.40 22.85
CA ASN A 306 26.22 -13.80 23.17
C ASN A 306 24.85 -14.00 23.85
N THR A 307 24.46 -13.09 24.73
CA THR A 307 23.13 -13.10 25.37
C THR A 307 22.03 -12.75 24.36
N TRP A 308 22.23 -11.72 23.53
CA TRP A 308 21.28 -11.33 22.49
C TRP A 308 21.01 -12.46 21.49
N LYS A 309 22.06 -13.16 21.03
CA LYS A 309 21.90 -14.34 20.14
C LYS A 309 20.99 -15.42 20.76
N ARG A 310 21.11 -15.67 22.07
CA ARG A 310 20.25 -16.61 22.82
C ARG A 310 18.81 -16.07 22.98
N LEU A 311 18.67 -14.82 23.40
CA LEU A 311 17.36 -14.17 23.58
C LEU A 311 16.57 -14.09 22.28
N LYS A 312 17.23 -13.70 21.18
CA LYS A 312 16.66 -13.64 19.83
C LYS A 312 16.24 -15.01 19.31
N ALA A 313 17.05 -16.06 19.56
CA ALA A 313 16.66 -17.44 19.25
C ALA A 313 15.38 -17.85 20.00
N ASN A 314 15.28 -17.52 21.30
CA ASN A 314 14.08 -17.80 22.10
C ASN A 314 12.84 -17.02 21.62
N LEU A 315 12.99 -15.76 21.20
CA LEU A 315 11.91 -14.96 20.61
C LEU A 315 11.35 -15.59 19.32
N TYR A 316 12.20 -16.10 18.44
CA TYR A 316 11.73 -16.78 17.21
C TYR A 316 11.24 -18.21 17.48
N ALA A 317 11.76 -18.89 18.50
CA ALA A 317 11.24 -20.18 18.94
C ALA A 317 9.81 -20.06 19.50
N SER A 318 9.50 -19.02 20.29
CA SER A 318 8.16 -18.80 20.84
C SER A 318 7.11 -18.39 19.81
N LEU A 319 7.53 -17.90 18.64
CA LEU A 319 6.67 -17.61 17.49
C LEU A 319 6.36 -18.84 16.62
N LYS A 320 7.12 -19.93 16.77
CA LYS A 320 6.89 -21.17 16.02
C LYS A 320 5.78 -21.95 16.73
N PRO A 321 4.60 -22.19 16.11
CA PRO A 321 3.59 -23.05 16.73
C PRO A 321 4.21 -24.43 16.96
N ALA A 322 4.06 -24.94 18.18
CA ALA A 322 4.50 -26.28 18.50
C ALA A 322 3.84 -27.27 17.53
N PRO A 323 4.57 -28.22 16.94
CA PRO A 323 3.93 -29.30 16.19
C PRO A 323 2.95 -30.00 17.14
N PRO A 324 1.75 -30.40 16.68
CA PRO A 324 0.81 -31.13 17.53
C PRO A 324 1.53 -32.36 18.09
N ALA A 325 1.58 -32.44 19.42
CA ALA A 325 2.21 -33.58 20.08
C ALA A 325 1.52 -34.86 19.57
N PRO A 326 2.27 -35.88 19.12
CA PRO A 326 1.65 -37.14 18.72
C PRO A 326 0.90 -37.69 19.93
N LEU A 327 -0.38 -37.99 19.72
CA LEU A 327 -1.24 -38.63 20.71
C LEU A 327 -0.56 -39.94 21.12
N ALA A 328 -0.10 -40.01 22.37
CA ALA A 328 0.44 -41.24 22.92
C ALA A 328 -0.72 -42.21 23.15
N ASP A 329 -0.75 -43.29 22.37
CA ASP A 329 -1.71 -44.38 22.54
C ASP A 329 -1.66 -44.94 23.96
N GLN A 330 -2.72 -44.71 24.73
CA GLN A 330 -2.91 -45.38 26.01
C GLN A 330 -3.47 -46.78 25.75
N ALA A 331 -2.61 -47.79 25.88
CA ALA A 331 -3.05 -49.18 25.97
C ALA A 331 -3.94 -49.37 27.23
N PRO A 332 -5.03 -50.15 27.15
CA PRO A 332 -6.06 -50.13 28.18
C PRO A 332 -5.70 -50.96 29.41
N SER A 333 -6.05 -50.45 30.59
CA SER A 333 -6.14 -51.23 31.82
C SER A 333 -7.53 -51.11 32.44
N GLN A 334 -8.10 -52.27 32.76
CA GLN A 334 -9.34 -52.49 33.50
C GLN A 334 -9.15 -53.73 34.40
N PRO A 335 -10.00 -53.97 35.41
CA PRO A 335 -10.72 -53.01 36.25
C PRO A 335 -10.64 -53.39 37.75
N SER A 336 -11.09 -52.51 38.64
CA SER A 336 -11.62 -52.94 39.94
C SER A 336 -12.69 -51.98 40.47
N ASN A 337 -13.64 -52.53 41.23
CA ASN A 337 -14.93 -51.93 41.58
C ASN A 337 -14.87 -51.05 42.84
N GLY A 338 -15.88 -50.18 43.02
CA GLY A 338 -16.43 -49.94 44.37
C GLY A 338 -16.71 -48.48 44.78
N ALA A 339 -17.93 -48.03 44.50
CA ALA A 339 -18.77 -47.15 45.33
C ALA A 339 -18.18 -45.93 46.10
N ALA A 340 -18.71 -44.75 45.75
CA ALA A 340 -18.86 -43.57 46.61
C ALA A 340 -19.96 -43.82 47.70
N PRO A 341 -20.27 -42.91 48.68
CA PRO A 341 -19.99 -41.46 48.66
C PRO A 341 -19.66 -40.71 49.99
N ALA A 342 -19.17 -39.48 49.79
CA ALA A 342 -19.40 -38.23 50.54
C ALA A 342 -19.32 -38.18 52.09
N ALA A 343 -18.34 -37.42 52.60
CA ALA A 343 -18.59 -36.23 53.45
C ALA A 343 -17.30 -35.40 53.67
N THR A 344 -17.37 -34.08 53.43
CA THR A 344 -16.52 -33.05 54.05
C THR A 344 -16.97 -32.84 55.52
N PRO A 345 -16.21 -32.19 56.45
CA PRO A 345 -15.42 -30.97 56.20
C PRO A 345 -14.14 -30.77 57.06
N VAL A 346 -13.64 -29.52 57.01
CA VAL A 346 -12.93 -28.73 58.04
C VAL A 346 -11.52 -28.28 57.68
N CYS A 347 -11.36 -26.95 57.74
CA CYS A 347 -10.14 -26.18 57.56
C CYS A 347 -9.42 -25.98 58.90
N GLY A 348 -8.09 -26.02 58.89
CA GLY A 348 -7.17 -25.51 59.93
C GLY A 348 -5.75 -25.52 59.33
N GLN A 349 -5.02 -24.40 59.23
CA GLN A 349 -4.32 -23.72 60.34
C GLN A 349 -3.38 -24.69 61.07
N THR A 350 -2.06 -24.50 61.19
CA THR A 350 -1.19 -23.31 61.11
C THR A 350 0.26 -23.78 60.85
N ALA A 351 1.06 -23.12 60.02
CA ALA A 351 2.04 -22.08 60.36
C ALA A 351 3.18 -22.46 61.35
N ALA A 352 4.43 -22.27 60.89
CA ALA A 352 5.70 -22.33 61.62
C ALA A 352 6.11 -23.75 62.13
N LYS A 353 7.40 -24.07 62.38
CA LYS A 353 8.48 -23.20 62.87
C LYS A 353 9.88 -23.88 62.77
N LEU A 354 10.88 -23.17 62.22
CA LEU A 354 12.35 -23.33 62.48
C LEU A 354 13.01 -24.72 62.22
N ALA A 355 14.32 -24.88 62.04
CA ALA A 355 15.42 -23.97 61.70
C ALA A 355 16.60 -24.77 61.09
N ALA A 356 17.61 -24.02 60.63
CA ALA A 356 18.95 -24.45 60.19
C ALA A 356 19.50 -25.77 60.77
N SER A 357 20.19 -26.55 59.93
CA SER A 357 21.67 -26.55 59.91
C SER A 357 22.23 -27.37 58.73
N GLN A 358 23.21 -26.82 58.03
CA GLN A 358 24.20 -27.64 57.31
C GLN A 358 25.16 -28.26 58.36
N PRO A 359 25.85 -29.37 58.04
CA PRO A 359 27.22 -29.17 57.59
C PRO A 359 27.68 -30.13 56.48
N ALA A 360 28.52 -29.63 55.57
CA ALA A 360 29.58 -30.43 54.96
C ALA A 360 30.81 -30.40 55.90
N PRO A 361 31.75 -31.36 55.82
CA PRO A 361 32.86 -31.17 54.88
C PRO A 361 33.52 -32.45 54.30
N ASN A 362 34.26 -32.28 53.20
CA ASN A 362 35.55 -32.92 52.83
C ASN A 362 35.69 -34.47 52.77
N ALA A 363 36.55 -35.06 51.92
CA ALA A 363 37.30 -34.60 50.74
C ALA A 363 37.96 -35.80 50.02
N SER A 364 38.60 -35.52 48.87
CA SER A 364 39.78 -36.24 48.31
C SER A 364 39.59 -37.51 47.45
N ALA A 365 39.60 -37.26 46.14
CA ALA A 365 40.62 -37.74 45.18
C ALA A 365 40.80 -39.25 44.88
N LYS A 366 40.68 -39.57 43.58
CA LYS A 366 41.79 -40.16 42.79
C LYS A 366 41.58 -39.98 41.28
N GLN A 367 42.65 -39.66 40.56
CA GLN A 367 42.73 -39.69 39.10
C GLN A 367 43.13 -41.09 38.61
N ALA A 368 42.68 -41.47 37.41
CA ALA A 368 43.45 -42.34 36.49
C ALA A 368 42.92 -42.18 35.06
N ASN A 369 43.81 -41.85 34.11
CA ASN A 369 43.53 -41.96 32.67
C ASN A 369 43.53 -43.44 32.26
N PHE A 370 42.70 -43.84 31.30
CA PHE A 370 43.03 -44.87 30.31
C PHE A 370 42.11 -44.76 29.07
N ASP A 371 42.75 -44.60 27.92
CA ASP A 371 42.25 -44.77 26.54
C ASP A 371 43.24 -45.74 25.84
N PRO A 372 42.94 -46.35 24.67
CA PRO A 372 41.68 -46.48 23.92
C PRO A 372 41.35 -47.97 23.64
N PRO A 373 40.53 -48.32 22.61
CA PRO A 373 41.16 -48.62 21.30
C PRO A 373 40.34 -48.24 20.06
N SER A 374 41.03 -48.10 18.93
CA SER A 374 40.46 -47.90 17.58
C SER A 374 39.87 -49.18 16.98
N SER A 375 38.91 -49.04 16.04
CA SER A 375 38.79 -49.92 14.87
C SER A 375 38.08 -49.23 13.70
N THR A 376 38.61 -49.44 12.50
CA THR A 376 38.28 -48.74 11.25
C THR A 376 37.32 -49.58 10.40
N ILE A 377 36.24 -49.01 9.85
CA ILE A 377 35.58 -49.55 8.64
C ILE A 377 35.18 -48.42 7.68
N THR A 378 35.61 -48.57 6.42
CA THR A 378 35.27 -47.77 5.23
C THR A 378 34.05 -48.38 4.52
N VAL A 379 33.18 -47.59 3.85
CA VAL A 379 32.58 -47.88 2.51
C VAL A 379 31.62 -46.75 2.05
N GLN A 380 31.41 -46.71 0.72
CA GLN A 380 30.80 -45.68 -0.13
C GLN A 380 29.30 -45.38 0.07
N PRO A 381 28.80 -44.24 -0.46
CA PRO A 381 27.36 -43.97 -0.59
C PRO A 381 26.74 -44.66 -1.81
N SER A 382 25.53 -45.19 -1.65
CA SER A 382 24.66 -45.67 -2.73
C SER A 382 23.38 -44.84 -2.85
N ALA A 383 22.91 -44.63 -4.08
CA ALA A 383 21.71 -43.85 -4.37
C ALA A 383 20.42 -44.63 -4.09
N PRO A 384 19.27 -43.93 -4.05
CA PRO A 384 18.03 -44.50 -4.55
C PRO A 384 17.41 -43.65 -5.67
N ALA A 385 16.83 -44.33 -6.66
CA ALA A 385 16.06 -43.71 -7.73
C ALA A 385 14.66 -44.35 -7.83
N LYS A 386 13.70 -43.53 -8.29
CA LYS A 386 12.37 -43.90 -8.84
C LYS A 386 11.31 -44.47 -7.89
N SER A 387 10.23 -43.70 -7.72
CA SER A 387 8.85 -44.06 -8.09
C SER A 387 7.94 -42.83 -7.97
N GLY A 388 6.87 -42.65 -8.74
CA GLY A 388 6.45 -43.34 -9.95
C GLY A 388 5.39 -42.52 -10.70
N GLN A 389 5.51 -42.39 -12.02
CA GLN A 389 4.45 -41.81 -12.86
C GLN A 389 3.37 -42.86 -13.13
N ARG A 390 2.08 -42.47 -13.07
CA ARG A 390 0.99 -43.28 -13.62
C ARG A 390 0.10 -42.43 -14.51
N ALA A 391 -0.19 -42.96 -15.69
CA ALA A 391 -0.78 -42.25 -16.82
C ALA A 391 -2.25 -41.85 -16.64
N ARG A 392 -2.65 -40.81 -17.38
CA ARG A 392 -3.97 -40.78 -18.04
C ARG A 392 -3.78 -40.56 -19.54
N ARG A 393 -4.62 -41.25 -20.32
CA ARG A 393 -4.46 -41.52 -21.75
C ARG A 393 -5.78 -41.14 -22.46
N VAL A 394 -5.74 -40.15 -23.33
CA VAL A 394 -6.80 -39.82 -24.30
C VAL A 394 -6.07 -39.37 -25.57
N ALA A 395 -5.76 -40.28 -26.49
CA ALA A 395 -6.66 -40.71 -27.58
C ALA A 395 -6.84 -39.60 -28.63
N SER A 396 -5.89 -39.55 -29.58
CA SER A 396 -5.93 -38.77 -30.81
C SER A 396 -6.72 -39.50 -31.90
N VAL A 397 -7.61 -38.81 -32.61
CA VAL A 397 -8.28 -39.30 -33.83
C VAL A 397 -8.31 -38.23 -34.92
N GLN A 398 -7.95 -38.63 -36.13
CA GLN A 398 -8.20 -38.00 -37.44
C GLN A 398 -8.42 -39.18 -38.45
N PRO A 399 -8.75 -38.96 -39.74
CA PRO A 399 -9.91 -38.22 -40.27
C PRO A 399 -10.65 -39.00 -41.40
N SER A 400 -11.90 -38.66 -41.69
CA SER A 400 -12.68 -39.02 -42.91
C SER A 400 -14.00 -38.22 -42.92
N GLU A 401 -14.72 -37.94 -44.02
CA GLU A 401 -14.47 -37.94 -45.48
C GLU A 401 -15.43 -36.91 -46.14
N THR A 402 -15.33 -36.65 -47.45
CA THR A 402 -15.97 -35.51 -48.19
C THR A 402 -17.18 -35.96 -49.07
N PRO A 403 -17.67 -35.15 -50.06
CA PRO A 403 -18.51 -33.94 -49.95
C PRO A 403 -19.95 -34.26 -50.47
N PRO A 404 -20.58 -33.74 -51.58
CA PRO A 404 -20.50 -32.49 -52.41
C PRO A 404 -21.60 -31.45 -52.03
N GLY A 405 -21.74 -30.27 -52.64
CA GLY A 405 -20.89 -29.52 -53.58
C GLY A 405 -21.70 -28.61 -54.54
N ARG A 406 -21.24 -27.36 -54.80
CA ARG A 406 -21.47 -26.64 -56.08
C ARG A 406 -20.63 -25.35 -56.23
N ARG A 407 -19.80 -25.36 -57.29
CA ARG A 407 -19.32 -24.25 -58.14
C ARG A 407 -18.96 -22.88 -57.52
N ALA A 408 -17.67 -22.56 -57.63
CA ALA A 408 -17.17 -21.18 -57.78
C ALA A 408 -17.05 -20.78 -59.27
N SER A 409 -16.66 -19.51 -59.52
CA SER A 409 -16.42 -18.84 -60.83
C SER A 409 -17.70 -18.54 -61.65
N LEU A 410 -17.82 -17.45 -62.42
CA LEU A 410 -16.81 -16.56 -63.03
C LEU A 410 -17.13 -15.06 -62.88
N ALA A 411 -16.12 -14.21 -63.10
CA ALA A 411 -16.28 -12.78 -63.34
C ALA A 411 -16.64 -12.47 -64.82
N LYS A 412 -17.38 -11.37 -65.06
CA LYS A 412 -17.14 -10.56 -66.27
C LYS A 412 -17.60 -9.10 -66.15
N THR A 413 -16.85 -8.29 -66.88
CA THR A 413 -16.70 -6.84 -66.87
C THR A 413 -17.72 -6.10 -67.75
N THR A 414 -17.83 -4.78 -67.50
CA THR A 414 -17.98 -3.70 -68.51
C THR A 414 -19.38 -3.17 -68.89
N SER A 415 -19.48 -1.83 -68.83
CA SER A 415 -20.45 -0.94 -69.50
C SER A 415 -21.92 -1.01 -69.02
N GLN A 416 -22.72 0.06 -69.10
CA GLN A 416 -22.60 1.27 -69.92
C GLN A 416 -23.35 2.45 -69.25
N ALA A 417 -22.84 3.67 -69.40
CA ALA A 417 -23.66 4.88 -69.26
C ALA A 417 -24.18 5.29 -70.65
N PRO A 418 -25.27 6.07 -70.71
CA PRO A 418 -25.17 7.30 -71.50
C PRO A 418 -25.69 8.54 -70.76
N ALA A 419 -25.20 9.69 -71.21
CA ALA A 419 -25.57 11.00 -70.68
C ALA A 419 -26.92 11.51 -71.21
N GLY A 420 -27.55 12.39 -70.43
CA GLY A 420 -28.66 13.25 -70.82
C GLY A 420 -28.47 14.63 -70.20
N THR A 421 -28.73 15.70 -70.95
CA THR A 421 -28.03 16.99 -70.78
C THR A 421 -28.98 18.17 -70.53
N VAL A 422 -28.49 19.22 -69.85
CA VAL A 422 -29.09 20.59 -69.73
C VAL A 422 -30.37 20.62 -68.84
N LEU A 423 -30.52 21.48 -67.81
CA LEU A 423 -30.68 22.94 -67.87
C LEU A 423 -30.34 23.66 -66.54
N LYS A 424 -29.87 24.92 -66.65
CA LYS A 424 -29.91 25.95 -65.58
C LYS A 424 -31.07 26.92 -65.87
N PRO A 425 -31.68 27.55 -64.86
CA PRO A 425 -31.34 28.95 -64.54
C PRO A 425 -31.25 29.24 -63.01
N VAL A 426 -30.27 30.03 -62.54
CA VAL A 426 -30.37 31.49 -62.23
C VAL A 426 -31.41 31.90 -61.15
N ARG A 427 -30.97 31.83 -59.88
CA ARG A 427 -30.94 32.91 -58.87
C ARG A 427 -32.16 33.87 -58.71
N GLN A 428 -32.82 33.85 -57.54
CA GLN A 428 -33.10 35.07 -56.76
C GLN A 428 -33.35 34.80 -55.24
N ARG A 429 -33.37 35.89 -54.44
CA ARG A 429 -33.28 35.92 -52.97
C ARG A 429 -34.63 36.21 -52.27
N ARG A 430 -34.80 35.69 -51.05
CA ARG A 430 -35.39 36.28 -49.81
C ARG A 430 -35.14 35.22 -48.71
N GLY A 431 -34.33 35.42 -47.67
CA GLY A 431 -34.51 36.32 -46.52
C GLY A 431 -35.12 35.51 -45.35
N GLY A 432 -34.61 35.48 -44.10
CA GLY A 432 -33.38 36.03 -43.51
C GLY A 432 -33.34 35.76 -41.99
N THR A 433 -32.14 35.82 -41.36
CA THR A 433 -31.88 35.78 -39.89
C THR A 433 -32.30 34.50 -39.12
N VAL A 434 -31.59 33.99 -38.10
CA VAL A 434 -30.49 34.51 -37.26
C VAL A 434 -29.51 33.38 -36.90
N ASN A 435 -28.20 33.65 -36.93
CA ASN A 435 -27.30 33.29 -35.82
C ASN A 435 -25.95 34.01 -35.95
N ARG A 436 -25.69 34.96 -35.04
CA ARG A 436 -24.45 35.73 -34.94
C ARG A 436 -23.85 35.49 -33.56
N LEU A 437 -22.90 34.55 -33.46
CA LEU A 437 -21.89 34.49 -32.38
C LEU A 437 -20.74 33.52 -32.73
N ALA A 438 -20.23 33.62 -33.96
CA ALA A 438 -19.01 32.96 -34.40
C ALA A 438 -18.07 33.98 -35.07
N ALA A 439 -17.44 34.85 -34.25
CA ALA A 439 -16.35 35.73 -34.68
C ALA A 439 -15.66 36.41 -33.49
N ARG A 440 -14.62 35.79 -32.92
CA ARG A 440 -13.49 36.52 -32.34
C ARG A 440 -12.25 35.62 -32.24
N LYS A 441 -11.11 36.17 -32.67
CA LYS A 441 -9.75 35.60 -32.68
C LYS A 441 -9.46 34.46 -33.68
N SER A 442 -9.21 34.88 -34.92
CA SER A 442 -8.08 34.37 -35.73
C SER A 442 -6.97 35.44 -35.71
N LEU A 443 -5.73 35.06 -36.07
CA LEU A 443 -4.48 35.84 -35.97
C LEU A 443 -4.01 36.04 -34.51
N VAL A 444 -3.07 35.26 -33.98
CA VAL A 444 -1.68 35.11 -34.46
C VAL A 444 -1.29 33.67 -34.74
N SER A 445 -0.65 33.44 -35.88
CA SER A 445 0.03 32.19 -36.21
C SER A 445 1.45 32.17 -35.62
N ALA A 446 1.61 31.44 -34.52
CA ALA A 446 2.89 30.82 -34.19
C ALA A 446 2.64 29.30 -34.21
N SER A 447 3.24 28.59 -35.17
CA SER A 447 3.05 27.14 -35.27
C SER A 447 3.75 26.46 -34.10
N LEU A 448 2.97 25.95 -33.14
CA LEU A 448 3.45 24.89 -32.27
C LEU A 448 3.83 23.71 -33.16
N PRO A 449 5.05 23.14 -33.05
CA PRO A 449 5.39 21.94 -33.78
C PRO A 449 4.44 20.82 -33.35
N ALA A 450 3.89 20.09 -34.32
CA ALA A 450 3.13 18.89 -34.01
C ALA A 450 4.07 17.92 -33.26
N PRO A 451 3.64 17.30 -32.14
CA PRO A 451 4.51 16.41 -31.38
C PRO A 451 4.84 15.18 -32.24
N VAL A 452 6.06 15.17 -32.76
CA VAL A 452 6.63 13.99 -33.42
C VAL A 452 6.79 12.92 -32.34
N ALA A 453 6.10 11.80 -32.49
CA ALA A 453 6.20 10.68 -31.56
C ALA A 453 7.60 10.04 -31.66
N GLY A 454 8.56 10.56 -30.91
CA GLY A 454 9.95 10.10 -30.88
C GLY A 454 10.15 8.72 -30.22
N GLY A 455 9.11 8.17 -29.60
CA GLY A 455 9.17 6.97 -28.77
C GLY A 455 9.61 7.30 -27.33
N SER A 456 9.23 6.45 -26.38
CA SER A 456 9.67 6.63 -24.99
C SER A 456 11.11 6.15 -24.78
N ILE A 457 11.75 6.55 -23.67
CA ILE A 457 13.07 6.01 -23.29
C ILE A 457 12.98 4.48 -23.14
N SER A 458 11.89 3.97 -22.55
CA SER A 458 11.58 2.54 -22.48
C SER A 458 11.56 1.89 -23.87
N ASP A 459 10.94 2.50 -24.88
CA ASP A 459 10.90 1.94 -26.25
C ASP A 459 12.28 1.96 -26.92
N TYR A 460 13.11 2.96 -26.62
CA TYR A 460 14.50 3.01 -27.05
C TYR A 460 15.33 1.87 -26.42
N VAL A 461 15.15 1.60 -25.12
CA VAL A 461 15.81 0.50 -24.41
C VAL A 461 15.30 -0.88 -24.88
N LYS A 462 14.01 -1.03 -25.19
CA LYS A 462 13.46 -2.23 -25.84
C LYS A 462 14.13 -2.48 -27.20
N ARG A 463 14.29 -1.43 -28.01
CA ARG A 463 14.97 -1.49 -29.32
C ARG A 463 16.44 -1.88 -29.19
N LEU A 464 17.16 -1.32 -28.21
CA LEU A 464 18.57 -1.68 -27.93
C LEU A 464 18.74 -3.11 -27.38
N SER A 465 17.75 -3.63 -26.65
CA SER A 465 17.80 -4.98 -26.08
C SER A 465 17.21 -6.07 -26.98
N GLY A 466 16.54 -5.70 -28.07
CA GLY A 466 15.85 -6.64 -28.96
C GLY A 466 14.67 -7.38 -28.32
N ARG A 467 14.17 -6.91 -27.16
CA ARG A 467 13.07 -7.55 -26.42
C ARG A 467 11.80 -6.71 -26.51
N GLY A 468 10.66 -7.37 -26.67
CA GLY A 468 9.34 -6.72 -26.74
C GLY A 468 8.79 -6.20 -25.41
N TYR A 469 9.56 -6.28 -24.32
CA TYR A 469 9.15 -5.90 -22.97
C TYR A 469 10.32 -5.26 -22.21
N ASP A 470 10.00 -4.35 -21.29
CA ASP A 470 10.98 -3.66 -20.48
C ASP A 470 11.28 -4.45 -19.21
N VAL A 471 12.57 -4.71 -18.95
CA VAL A 471 13.09 -5.42 -17.77
C VAL A 471 14.01 -4.52 -16.96
N TYR A 472 14.36 -3.34 -17.48
CA TYR A 472 15.60 -2.65 -17.12
C TYR A 472 15.39 -1.31 -16.42
N ARG A 473 14.15 -0.81 -16.29
CA ARG A 473 13.84 0.51 -15.67
C ARG A 473 14.67 0.81 -14.41
N ASP A 474 14.58 -0.03 -13.39
CA ASP A 474 15.20 0.27 -12.09
C ASP A 474 16.73 0.16 -12.15
N LEU A 475 17.26 -0.81 -12.90
CA LEU A 475 18.69 -1.00 -13.12
C LEU A 475 19.30 0.10 -14.02
N PHE A 476 18.49 0.66 -14.93
CA PHE A 476 18.80 1.81 -15.75
C PHE A 476 18.87 3.07 -14.89
N LEU A 477 17.81 3.40 -14.14
CA LEU A 477 17.81 4.56 -13.24
C LEU A 477 18.95 4.51 -12.20
N ALA A 478 19.26 3.33 -11.66
CA ALA A 478 20.38 3.14 -10.73
C ALA A 478 21.76 3.46 -11.34
N ARG A 479 21.99 3.19 -12.63
CA ARG A 479 23.26 3.52 -13.33
C ARG A 479 23.23 4.88 -14.04
N LEU A 480 22.05 5.48 -14.22
CA LEU A 480 21.83 6.67 -15.03
C LEU A 480 22.60 7.89 -14.53
N ARG A 481 22.59 8.19 -13.22
CA ARG A 481 23.30 9.34 -12.63
C ARG A 481 24.79 9.38 -13.00
N VAL A 482 25.47 8.24 -12.88
CA VAL A 482 26.90 8.11 -13.22
C VAL A 482 27.15 8.42 -14.71
N VAL A 483 26.26 7.96 -15.60
CA VAL A 483 26.38 8.18 -17.05
C VAL A 483 26.03 9.62 -17.47
N ILE A 484 25.04 10.23 -16.81
CA ILE A 484 24.73 11.66 -16.97
C ILE A 484 25.96 12.49 -16.60
N ARG A 485 26.55 12.26 -15.42
CA ARG A 485 27.76 12.95 -14.95
C ARG A 485 28.94 12.79 -15.93
N ASP A 486 29.17 11.56 -16.42
CA ASP A 486 30.19 11.25 -17.43
C ASP A 486 30.02 11.99 -18.78
N GLU A 487 28.78 12.32 -19.18
CA GLU A 487 28.50 13.07 -20.42
C GLU A 487 28.48 14.58 -20.21
N LEU A 488 27.96 15.06 -19.07
CA LEU A 488 27.96 16.50 -18.73
C LEU A 488 29.39 17.03 -18.59
N LEU A 489 30.29 16.28 -17.95
CA LEU A 489 31.71 16.64 -17.83
C LEU A 489 32.40 16.87 -19.19
N LYS A 490 31.95 16.21 -20.26
CA LYS A 490 32.51 16.32 -21.62
C LYS A 490 31.92 17.47 -22.43
N ARG A 491 30.86 18.12 -21.94
CA ARG A 491 30.06 19.13 -22.67
C ARG A 491 29.83 20.41 -21.89
N ARG A 492 30.67 20.65 -20.88
CA ARG A 492 30.71 21.88 -20.09
C ARG A 492 31.09 23.05 -20.99
N THR A 493 30.25 24.08 -21.07
CA THR A 493 30.50 25.26 -21.93
C THR A 493 31.15 26.43 -21.18
N ARG A 494 31.09 26.42 -19.84
CA ARG A 494 31.72 27.41 -18.96
C ARG A 494 32.72 26.75 -18.02
N ALA A 495 33.95 27.27 -17.95
CA ALA A 495 34.94 26.82 -16.97
C ALA A 495 34.58 27.37 -15.58
N GLY A 496 34.06 26.51 -14.70
CA GLY A 496 33.77 26.84 -13.30
C GLY A 496 34.87 26.37 -12.35
N GLY A 497 34.96 27.03 -11.18
CA GLY A 497 36.05 26.91 -10.22
C GLY A 497 36.09 25.59 -9.41
N LEU A 498 37.00 25.54 -8.45
CA LEU A 498 37.34 24.34 -7.65
C LEU A 498 36.23 23.85 -6.69
N PHE A 499 35.14 24.60 -6.52
CA PHE A 499 33.99 24.25 -5.68
C PHE A 499 32.68 24.53 -6.43
N ASP A 500 32.48 23.85 -7.56
CA ASP A 500 31.35 24.12 -8.45
C ASP A 500 30.20 23.12 -8.26
N GLU A 501 29.12 23.57 -7.61
CA GLU A 501 27.91 22.79 -7.36
C GLU A 501 27.01 22.66 -8.60
N SER A 502 27.26 23.46 -9.66
CA SER A 502 26.48 23.46 -10.91
C SER A 502 26.42 22.09 -11.59
N ILE A 503 27.44 21.23 -11.41
CA ILE A 503 27.43 19.87 -11.95
C ILE A 503 26.36 19.00 -11.28
N ASN A 504 26.11 19.16 -9.98
CA ASN A 504 25.10 18.40 -9.26
C ASN A 504 23.70 18.89 -9.64
N GLU A 505 23.52 20.19 -9.83
CA GLU A 505 22.28 20.79 -10.34
C GLU A 505 21.97 20.31 -11.77
N ALA A 506 22.95 20.37 -12.67
CA ALA A 506 22.85 19.86 -14.03
C ALA A 506 22.54 18.35 -14.10
N GLU A 507 23.16 17.56 -13.22
CA GLU A 507 22.89 16.12 -13.08
C GLU A 507 21.44 15.88 -12.63
N ASN A 508 20.98 16.60 -11.60
CA ASN A 508 19.61 16.47 -11.08
C ASN A 508 18.55 16.86 -12.11
N VAL A 509 18.70 18.00 -12.79
CA VAL A 509 17.76 18.46 -13.83
C VAL A 509 17.64 17.44 -14.97
N THR A 510 18.76 16.86 -15.40
CA THR A 510 18.78 15.83 -16.45
C THR A 510 18.19 14.51 -15.97
N TYR A 511 18.53 14.07 -14.75
CA TYR A 511 18.03 12.84 -14.16
C TYR A 511 16.51 12.87 -13.95
N GLU A 512 15.99 13.94 -13.33
CA GLU A 512 14.55 14.11 -13.12
C GLU A 512 13.76 14.10 -14.42
N PHE A 513 14.28 14.76 -15.47
CA PHE A 513 13.62 14.75 -16.77
C PHE A 513 13.53 13.34 -17.35
N MET A 514 14.63 12.57 -17.31
CA MET A 514 14.67 11.19 -17.83
C MET A 514 13.84 10.22 -16.99
N GLU A 515 13.79 10.38 -15.68
CA GLU A 515 12.96 9.56 -14.79
C GLU A 515 11.45 9.82 -15.02
N LYS A 516 11.04 11.10 -15.03
CA LYS A 516 9.64 11.51 -15.24
C LYS A 516 9.13 11.11 -16.64
N ASN A 517 10.00 11.13 -17.65
CA ASN A 517 9.64 10.82 -19.04
C ASN A 517 10.01 9.40 -19.49
N TYR A 518 10.42 8.50 -18.58
CA TYR A 518 10.91 7.17 -18.96
C TYR A 518 9.93 6.36 -19.83
N ASN A 519 8.64 6.44 -19.50
CA ASN A 519 7.53 5.80 -20.23
C ASN A 519 6.75 6.77 -21.15
N ASN A 520 7.21 8.01 -21.34
CA ASN A 520 6.46 9.02 -22.10
C ASN A 520 6.79 8.95 -23.60
N SER A 521 5.87 8.45 -24.41
CA SER A 521 6.02 8.37 -25.88
C SER A 521 5.99 9.72 -26.60
N TYR A 522 5.60 10.80 -25.91
CA TYR A 522 5.55 12.18 -26.40
C TYR A 522 6.63 13.06 -25.73
N MET A 523 7.71 12.45 -25.24
CA MET A 523 8.84 13.18 -24.67
C MET A 523 9.54 14.02 -25.74
N ASP A 524 9.56 15.34 -25.56
CA ASP A 524 10.45 16.24 -26.30
C ASP A 524 11.53 16.79 -25.35
N TRP A 525 12.77 16.37 -25.53
CA TRP A 525 13.93 16.97 -24.84
C TRP A 525 14.27 18.35 -25.40
N THR A 526 14.12 18.54 -26.71
CA THR A 526 14.70 19.67 -27.44
C THR A 526 14.00 20.99 -27.14
N GLY A 527 12.69 20.98 -26.94
CA GLY A 527 11.88 22.10 -26.43
C GLY A 527 11.59 22.03 -24.92
N SER A 528 12.26 21.17 -24.15
CA SER A 528 11.98 21.03 -22.72
C SER A 528 12.49 22.21 -21.88
N PRO A 529 11.77 22.61 -20.81
CA PRO A 529 12.30 23.58 -19.85
C PRO A 529 13.51 23.04 -19.07
N ALA A 530 13.70 21.71 -19.00
CA ALA A 530 14.86 21.08 -18.38
C ALA A 530 16.14 21.37 -19.19
N ARG A 531 16.07 21.30 -20.52
CA ARG A 531 17.19 21.66 -21.41
C ARG A 531 17.56 23.14 -21.29
N HIS A 532 16.57 24.04 -21.27
CA HIS A 532 16.83 25.48 -21.10
C HIS A 532 17.56 25.77 -19.78
N LYS A 533 17.13 25.18 -18.66
CA LYS A 533 17.83 25.26 -17.37
C LYS A 533 19.25 24.70 -17.45
N LEU A 534 19.46 23.58 -18.16
CA LEU A 534 20.79 22.99 -18.32
C LEU A 534 21.76 23.92 -19.07
N ASP A 535 21.28 24.58 -20.14
CA ASP A 535 22.04 25.58 -20.89
C ASP A 535 22.33 26.84 -20.03
N GLU A 536 21.39 27.28 -19.17
CA GLU A 536 21.59 28.38 -18.20
C GLU A 536 22.69 28.06 -17.16
N ILE A 537 22.72 26.82 -16.66
CA ILE A 537 23.73 26.31 -15.72
C ILE A 537 25.12 26.19 -16.40
N GLY A 538 25.18 26.15 -17.74
CA GLY A 538 26.44 26.11 -18.51
C GLY A 538 26.84 24.71 -19.01
N TYR A 539 25.86 23.84 -19.25
CA TYR A 539 26.05 22.51 -19.82
C TYR A 539 25.16 22.31 -21.05
N ARG A 540 25.76 21.96 -22.19
CA ARG A 540 25.00 21.81 -23.45
C ARG A 540 24.80 20.34 -23.82
N LEU A 541 23.55 19.88 -23.75
CA LEU A 541 23.16 18.52 -24.10
C LEU A 541 22.08 18.52 -25.18
N GLU A 542 22.45 18.16 -26.40
CA GLU A 542 21.58 18.31 -27.58
C GLU A 542 20.53 17.19 -27.68
N ASN A 543 20.94 15.92 -27.51
CA ASN A 543 20.08 14.74 -27.52
C ASN A 543 20.43 13.80 -26.34
N LEU A 544 19.44 13.04 -25.84
CA LEU A 544 19.59 12.09 -24.73
C LEU A 544 20.11 10.71 -25.17
N ASP A 545 19.99 10.36 -26.45
CA ASP A 545 20.33 9.05 -27.04
C ASP A 545 21.66 8.47 -26.54
N ARG A 546 22.75 9.24 -26.56
CA ARG A 546 24.07 8.78 -26.12
C ARG A 546 24.15 8.44 -24.63
N ILE A 547 23.32 9.04 -23.79
CA ILE A 547 23.20 8.69 -22.36
C ILE A 547 22.45 7.37 -22.24
N ILE A 548 21.37 7.19 -22.99
CA ILE A 548 20.57 5.95 -23.01
C ILE A 548 21.41 4.77 -23.50
N GLU A 549 22.13 4.92 -24.63
CA GLU A 549 23.05 3.93 -25.19
C GLU A 549 24.16 3.54 -24.21
N LYS A 550 24.83 4.52 -23.59
CA LYS A 550 25.91 4.25 -22.63
C LYS A 550 25.41 3.64 -21.33
N CYS A 551 24.23 4.03 -20.87
CA CYS A 551 23.61 3.42 -19.70
C CYS A 551 23.23 1.96 -20.01
N TYR A 552 22.63 1.68 -21.17
CA TYR A 552 22.34 0.31 -21.59
C TYR A 552 23.62 -0.55 -21.78
N GLY A 553 24.64 0.00 -22.44
CA GLY A 553 25.93 -0.67 -22.60
C GLY A 553 26.64 -0.96 -21.27
N LYS A 554 26.50 -0.06 -20.27
CA LYS A 554 26.92 -0.34 -18.89
C LYS A 554 26.01 -1.35 -18.18
N ILE A 555 24.76 -1.59 -18.57
CA ILE A 555 23.88 -2.59 -17.91
C ILE A 555 24.15 -4.01 -18.40
N ASN A 556 24.58 -4.16 -19.65
CA ASN A 556 24.83 -5.45 -20.30
C ASN A 556 26.29 -5.96 -20.14
N ASN A 557 27.12 -5.19 -19.42
CA ASN A 557 28.47 -5.52 -18.95
C ASN A 557 28.50 -5.55 -17.41
#